data_AF-A0A8J3PYT1-F1
#
_entry.id   AF-A0A8J3PYT1-F1
#
_cell.length_a   1.000
_cell.length_b   1.000
_cell.length_c   1.000
_cell.angle_alpha   90.00
_cell.angle_beta   90.00
_cell.angle_gamma   90.00
#
_symmetry.space_group_name_H-M   'P 1'
#
loop_
_entity.id
_entity.type
_entity.pdbx_description
1 polymer ?
#
loop_
_entity_poly.entity_id
_entity_poly.type
_entity_poly.pdbx_seq_one_letter_code
_entity_poly.pdbx_strand_id
1 'polypeptide(L)'
;MKFRAELGLAFQGDLTILEPRLDNLMEQLLTIEECDEMVEDPDITATLTKGEAVVSMYLIAEDLPGAAQKLVATVRHAIHAIGDGTPGWEGAEKVVLEHSIAVRPADRALIDV
;
A
#
# COMPACT_ATOMS: atom_id res chain seq x y z
N MET A 1 -16.35 6.46 -4.96
CA MET A 1 -15.80 7.59 -4.17
C MET A 1 -14.29 7.46 -4.14
N LYS A 2 -13.55 8.58 -4.14
CA LYS A 2 -12.07 8.57 -4.07
C LYS A 2 -11.62 8.66 -2.61
N PHE A 3 -10.70 7.80 -2.21
CA PHE A 3 -10.12 7.73 -0.88
C PHE A 3 -8.61 7.87 -0.99
N ARG A 4 -7.99 8.59 -0.06
CA ARG A 4 -6.55 8.50 0.17
C ARG A 4 -6.31 7.43 1.23
N ALA A 5 -5.43 6.48 0.90
CA ALA A 5 -5.19 5.29 1.70
C ALA A 5 -3.69 5.14 1.95
N GLU A 6 -3.32 4.78 3.18
CA GLU A 6 -1.94 4.56 3.62
C GLU A 6 -1.87 3.24 4.39
N LEU A 7 -0.83 2.45 4.12
CA LEU A 7 -0.56 1.18 4.78
C LEU A 7 0.91 1.12 5.22
N GLY A 8 1.11 1.06 6.53
CA GLY A 8 2.42 0.80 7.12
C GLY A 8 2.86 -0.66 6.92
N LEU A 9 4.10 -0.83 6.46
CA LEU A 9 4.78 -2.11 6.27
C LEU A 9 6.01 -2.19 7.17
N ALA A 10 6.21 -3.36 7.78
CA ALA A 10 7.42 -3.69 8.52
C ALA A 10 8.11 -4.88 7.84
N PHE A 11 9.30 -4.64 7.30
CA PHE A 11 10.13 -5.63 6.64
C PHE A 11 11.02 -6.32 7.67
N GLN A 12 11.09 -7.65 7.57
CA GLN A 12 11.94 -8.48 8.42
C GLN A 12 13.02 -9.16 7.57
N GLY A 13 14.18 -9.42 8.16
CA GLY A 13 15.30 -10.09 7.50
C GLY A 13 16.48 -9.15 7.23
N ASP A 14 17.17 -9.38 6.11
CA ASP A 14 18.33 -8.60 5.71
C ASP A 14 17.91 -7.24 5.13
N LEU A 15 18.10 -6.18 5.89
CA LEU A 15 17.75 -4.82 5.47
C LEU A 15 18.71 -4.24 4.42
N THR A 16 19.87 -4.86 4.18
CA THR A 16 20.84 -4.37 3.18
C THR A 16 20.30 -4.46 1.75
N ILE A 17 19.30 -5.31 1.51
CA ILE A 17 18.63 -5.48 0.23
C ILE A 17 17.27 -4.75 0.16
N LEU A 18 16.90 -3.96 1.17
CA LEU A 18 15.57 -3.37 1.25
C LEU A 18 15.32 -2.31 0.17
N GLU A 19 16.31 -1.47 -0.12
CA GLU A 19 16.20 -0.43 -1.17
C GLU A 19 15.81 -1.02 -2.54
N PRO A 20 16.56 -1.96 -3.14
CA PRO A 20 16.17 -2.53 -4.42
C PRO A 20 14.86 -3.35 -4.35
N ARG A 21 14.45 -3.82 -3.16
CA ARG A 21 13.14 -4.46 -2.98
C ARG A 21 12.00 -3.46 -3.03
N LEU A 22 12.17 -2.28 -2.43
CA LEU A 22 11.19 -1.20 -2.50
C LEU A 22 11.08 -0.62 -3.91
N ASP A 23 12.18 -0.55 -4.67
CA ASP A 23 12.14 -0.18 -6.09
C ASP A 23 11.26 -1.15 -6.89
N ASN A 24 11.48 -2.46 -6.73
CA ASN A 24 10.64 -3.47 -7.37
C ASN A 24 9.17 -3.39 -6.91
N LEU A 25 8.93 -3.11 -5.63
CA LEU A 25 7.56 -2.95 -5.10
C LEU A 25 6.87 -1.75 -5.75
N MET A 26 7.58 -0.63 -5.92
CA MET A 26 7.06 0.56 -6.59
C MET A 26 6.74 0.29 -8.05
N GLU A 27 7.61 -0.41 -8.79
CA GLU A 27 7.34 -0.82 -10.17
C GLU A 27 6.07 -1.68 -10.30
N GLN A 28 5.85 -2.60 -9.36
CA GLN A 28 4.62 -3.42 -9.35
C GLN A 28 3.39 -2.59 -9.01
N LEU A 29 3.47 -1.63 -8.09
CA LEU A 29 2.36 -0.73 -7.79
C LEU A 29 1.99 0.14 -9.00
N LEU A 30 2.97 0.66 -9.72
CA LEU A 30 2.74 1.41 -10.97
C LEU A 30 2.13 0.53 -12.07
N THR A 31 2.59 -0.72 -12.19
CA THR A 31 1.99 -1.69 -13.13
C THR A 31 0.52 -1.96 -12.79
N ILE A 32 0.16 -2.01 -11.50
CA ILE A 32 -1.23 -2.18 -11.06
C ILE A 32 -2.04 -0.94 -11.41
N GLU A 33 -1.54 0.27 -11.16
CA GLU A 33 -2.20 1.52 -11.56
C GLU A 33 -2.50 1.55 -13.07
N GLU A 34 -1.55 1.12 -13.91
CA GLU A 34 -1.76 1.05 -15.38
C GLU A 34 -2.87 0.05 -15.79
N CYS A 35 -3.13 -0.97 -14.97
CA CYS A 35 -4.06 -2.05 -15.28
C CYS A 35 -5.41 -1.96 -14.55
N ASP A 36 -5.51 -1.21 -13.47
CA ASP A 36 -6.68 -1.11 -12.59
C ASP A 36 -7.04 0.36 -12.35
N GLU A 37 -8.03 0.86 -13.10
CA GLU A 37 -8.54 2.24 -13.01
C GLU A 37 -9.04 2.65 -11.61
N MET A 38 -9.16 1.71 -10.66
CA MET A 38 -9.53 2.02 -9.28
C MET A 38 -8.32 2.28 -8.36
N VAL A 39 -7.10 2.20 -8.85
CA VAL A 39 -5.84 2.50 -8.16
C VAL A 39 -5.17 3.67 -8.87
N GLU A 40 -4.77 4.70 -8.13
CA GLU A 40 -4.14 5.90 -8.69
C GLU A 40 -3.00 6.40 -7.78
N ASP A 41 -1.93 6.91 -8.39
CA ASP A 41 -0.83 7.64 -7.74
C ASP A 41 -0.23 6.90 -6.52
N PRO A 42 0.29 5.67 -6.70
CA PRO A 42 0.99 4.97 -5.64
C PRO A 42 2.32 5.66 -5.32
N ASP A 43 2.69 5.66 -4.04
CA ASP A 43 3.95 6.18 -3.54
C ASP A 43 4.44 5.34 -2.35
N ILE A 44 5.75 5.36 -2.12
CA ILE A 44 6.40 4.67 -1.02
C ILE A 44 7.34 5.64 -0.30
N THR A 45 7.11 5.84 0.99
CA THR A 45 8.08 6.47 1.89
C THR A 45 8.66 5.43 2.83
N ALA A 46 9.97 5.48 3.10
CA ALA A 46 10.61 4.45 3.92
C ALA A 46 11.73 4.97 4.81
N THR A 47 11.91 4.29 5.96
CA THR A 47 13.08 4.38 6.82
C THR A 47 13.85 3.06 6.72
N LEU A 48 14.77 2.97 5.76
CA LEU A 48 15.49 1.73 5.43
C LEU A 48 16.21 1.10 6.62
N THR A 49 16.81 1.92 7.49
CA THR A 49 17.56 1.46 8.66
C THR A 49 16.69 0.78 9.73
N LYS A 50 15.36 0.97 9.67
CA LYS A 50 14.39 0.35 10.58
C LYS A 50 13.55 -0.73 9.91
N GLY A 51 13.66 -0.89 8.59
CA GLY A 51 12.78 -1.78 7.85
C GLY A 51 11.33 -1.32 7.81
N GLU A 52 11.08 -0.01 7.94
CA GLU A 52 9.72 0.55 7.96
C GLU A 52 9.43 1.25 6.63
N ALA A 53 8.27 0.99 6.04
CA ALA A 53 7.77 1.75 4.90
C ALA A 53 6.29 2.08 5.05
N VAL A 54 5.83 3.10 4.33
CA VAL A 54 4.42 3.44 4.19
C VAL A 54 4.14 3.48 2.70
N VAL A 55 3.22 2.62 2.27
CA VAL A 55 2.63 2.71 0.93
C VAL A 55 1.44 3.63 1.01
N SER A 56 1.38 4.64 0.14
CA SER A 56 0.21 5.50 -0.01
C SER A 56 -0.30 5.47 -1.44
N MET A 57 -1.61 5.59 -1.62
CA MET A 57 -2.25 5.67 -2.94
C MET A 57 -3.66 6.27 -2.82
N TYR A 58 -4.27 6.58 -3.96
CA TYR A 58 -5.70 6.82 -4.03
C TYR A 58 -6.46 5.60 -4.55
N LEU A 59 -7.65 5.41 -3.99
CA LEU A 59 -8.53 4.28 -4.32
C LEU A 59 -9.93 4.75 -4.66
N ILE A 60 -10.50 4.17 -5.71
CA ILE A 60 -11.92 4.31 -6.04
C ILE A 60 -12.68 3.13 -5.43
N ALA A 61 -13.59 3.40 -4.49
CA ALA A 61 -14.45 2.39 -3.86
C ALA A 61 -15.83 2.95 -3.53
N GLU A 62 -16.80 2.08 -3.22
CA GLU A 62 -18.15 2.50 -2.81
C GLU A 62 -18.15 3.14 -1.43
N ASP A 63 -17.36 2.61 -0.50
CA ASP A 63 -17.27 3.04 0.89
C ASP A 63 -15.86 2.87 1.48
N LEU A 64 -15.68 3.32 2.73
CA LEU A 64 -14.41 3.26 3.43
C LEU A 64 -13.93 1.82 3.70
N PRO A 65 -14.78 0.87 4.15
CA PRO A 65 -14.40 -0.53 4.26
C PRO A 65 -13.91 -1.14 2.93
N GLY A 66 -14.60 -0.85 1.82
CA GLY A 66 -14.20 -1.30 0.49
C GLY A 66 -12.85 -0.74 0.06
N ALA A 67 -12.59 0.54 0.34
CA ALA A 67 -11.27 1.15 0.09
C ALA A 67 -10.17 0.49 0.94
N ALA A 68 -10.43 0.19 2.22
CA ALA A 68 -9.47 -0.49 3.07
C ALA A 68 -9.16 -1.92 2.59
N GLN A 69 -10.18 -2.68 2.18
CA GLN A 69 -9.99 -4.01 1.60
C GLN A 69 -9.18 -3.95 0.31
N LYS A 70 -9.48 -2.99 -0.58
CA LYS A 70 -8.74 -2.82 -1.82
C LYS A 70 -7.29 -2.43 -1.58
N LEU A 71 -7.00 -1.53 -0.64
CA LEU A 71 -5.63 -1.19 -0.24
C LEU A 71 -4.82 -2.44 0.15
N VAL A 72 -5.36 -3.26 1.06
CA VAL A 72 -4.67 -4.47 1.55
C VAL A 72 -4.49 -5.47 0.42
N ALA A 73 -5.51 -5.67 -0.43
CA ALA A 73 -5.43 -6.59 -1.57
C ALA A 73 -4.38 -6.14 -2.60
N THR A 74 -4.37 -4.87 -2.97
CA THR A 74 -3.41 -4.28 -3.93
C THR A 74 -1.98 -4.41 -3.42
N VAL A 75 -1.71 -3.96 -2.19
CA VAL A 75 -0.35 -4.03 -1.63
C VAL A 75 0.11 -5.48 -1.46
N ARG A 76 -0.77 -6.37 -0.99
CA ARG A 76 -0.44 -7.81 -0.88
C ARG A 76 -0.10 -8.42 -2.25
N HIS A 77 -0.87 -8.09 -3.28
CA HIS A 77 -0.61 -8.55 -4.64
C HIS A 77 0.77 -8.09 -5.13
N ALA A 78 1.09 -6.80 -4.97
CA ALA A 78 2.38 -6.25 -5.36
C ALA A 78 3.56 -6.90 -4.62
N ILE A 79 3.43 -7.12 -3.30
CA ILE A 79 4.44 -7.84 -2.49
C ILE A 79 4.66 -9.27 -3.02
N HIS A 80 3.59 -9.98 -3.36
CA HIS A 80 3.72 -11.35 -3.88
C HIS A 80 4.32 -11.36 -5.29
N ALA A 81 4.04 -10.35 -6.12
CA ALA A 81 4.59 -10.23 -7.46
C ALA A 81 6.12 -10.03 -7.46
N ILE A 82 6.69 -9.37 -6.44
CA ILE A 82 8.14 -9.26 -6.26
C ILE A 82 8.78 -10.50 -5.59
N GLY A 83 7.99 -11.54 -5.34
CA GLY A 83 8.43 -12.80 -4.75
C GLY A 83 8.51 -12.81 -3.23
N ASP A 84 7.99 -11.77 -2.56
CA ASP A 84 7.96 -11.68 -1.10
C ASP A 84 6.66 -12.26 -0.53
N GLY A 85 6.69 -12.61 0.74
CA GLY A 85 5.53 -13.14 1.47
C GLY A 85 4.86 -12.08 2.34
N THR A 86 3.60 -12.32 2.70
CA THR A 86 2.88 -11.53 3.72
C THR A 86 2.46 -12.42 4.91
N PRO A 87 3.42 -13.03 5.63
CA PRO A 87 3.10 -13.83 6.81
C PRO A 87 2.48 -12.96 7.91
N GLY A 88 1.50 -13.49 8.63
CA GLY A 88 0.79 -12.73 9.67
C GLY A 88 -0.40 -11.91 9.14
N TRP A 89 -0.63 -11.92 7.82
CA TRP A 89 -1.77 -11.25 7.16
C TRP A 89 -2.97 -12.19 6.95
N GLU A 90 -2.99 -13.36 7.60
CA GLU A 90 -4.04 -14.37 7.44
C GLU A 90 -5.39 -13.91 8.01
N GLY A 91 -5.42 -12.89 8.87
CA GLY A 91 -6.63 -12.19 9.28
C GLY A 91 -6.68 -10.78 8.69
N ALA A 92 -7.30 -10.59 7.53
CA ALA A 92 -7.42 -9.26 6.91
C ALA A 92 -8.10 -8.22 7.84
N GLU A 93 -9.08 -8.65 8.64
CA GLU A 93 -9.69 -7.81 9.68
C GLU A 93 -8.68 -7.39 10.76
N LYS A 94 -7.75 -8.28 11.08
CA LYS A 94 -6.67 -8.05 12.05
C LYS A 94 -5.60 -7.14 11.46
N VAL A 95 -5.29 -7.24 10.17
CA VAL A 95 -4.38 -6.32 9.46
C VAL A 95 -4.96 -4.91 9.44
N VAL A 96 -6.26 -4.75 9.20
CA VAL A 96 -6.96 -3.45 9.27
C VAL A 96 -6.92 -2.84 10.69
N LEU A 97 -6.83 -3.66 11.74
CA LEU A 97 -6.80 -3.22 13.14
C LEU A 97 -5.38 -3.12 13.74
N GLU A 98 -4.40 -3.89 13.27
CA GLU A 98 -3.06 -4.02 13.86
C GLU A 98 -1.94 -3.42 13.01
N HIS A 99 -2.13 -3.26 11.69
CA HIS A 99 -1.22 -2.48 10.86
C HIS A 99 -1.74 -1.04 10.81
N SER A 100 -0.82 -0.07 10.70
CA SER A 100 -1.14 1.36 10.63
C SER A 100 -1.84 1.68 9.30
N ILE A 101 -3.11 1.27 9.15
CA ILE A 101 -3.97 1.61 8.03
C ILE A 101 -4.62 2.95 8.32
N ALA A 102 -4.38 3.93 7.45
CA ALA A 102 -5.11 5.19 7.45
C ALA A 102 -5.84 5.34 6.12
N VAL A 103 -7.17 5.18 6.13
CA VAL A 103 -8.02 5.45 4.96
C VAL A 103 -8.93 6.62 5.28
N ARG A 104 -8.93 7.62 4.41
CA ARG A 104 -9.77 8.80 4.52
C ARG A 104 -10.34 9.18 3.16
N PRO A 105 -11.53 9.78 3.08
CA PRO A 105 -12.01 10.40 1.85
C PRO A 105 -10.93 11.33 1.28
N ALA A 106 -10.73 11.31 -0.04
CA ALA A 106 -9.88 12.29 -0.68
C ALA A 106 -10.63 13.63 -0.65
N ASP A 107 -10.19 14.56 0.20
CA ASP A 107 -10.79 15.89 0.27
C ASP A 107 -10.69 16.56 -1.11
N ARG A 108 -11.82 17.13 -1.56
CA ARG A 108 -11.98 17.77 -2.87
C ARG A 108 -11.14 19.04 -3.06
N ALA A 109 -10.31 19.42 -2.08
CA ALA A 109 -9.68 20.74 -1.95
C ALA A 109 -8.15 20.75 -2.07
N LEU A 110 -7.50 19.63 -2.40
CA LEU A 110 -6.03 19.55 -2.51
C LEU A 110 -5.52 19.11 -3.90
N ILE A 111 -6.36 19.17 -4.93
CA ILE A 111 -5.93 19.06 -6.33
C ILE A 111 -5.85 20.49 -6.89
N ASP A 112 -4.85 21.25 -6.45
CA ASP A 112 -4.37 22.49 -7.07
C ASP A 112 -3.15 22.97 -6.29
N VAL A 113 -1.97 22.38 -6.59
CA VAL A 113 -0.66 23.04 -6.44
C VAL A 113 0.23 22.60 -7.59
#